data_AF-A0A969L8R4-F1
#
_entry.id   AF-A0A969L8R4-F1
#
_cell.length_a   1.000
_cell.length_b   1.000
_cell.length_c   1.000
_cell.angle_alpha   90.00
_cell.angle_beta   90.00
_cell.angle_gamma   90.00
#
_symmetry.space_group_name_H-M   'P 1'
#
loop_
_entity.id
_entity.type
_entity.pdbx_description
1 polymer ?
#
loop_
_entity_poly.entity_id
_entity_poly.type
_entity_poly.pdbx_seq_one_letter_code
_entity_poly.pdbx_strand_id
1 'polypeptide(L)'
;METHRVQNSAFWRAGAKRGWHSSVFKRRELYLRGHGGPFLGYQEANPDYLRTWFSALKQQGVNFLRLPPDPPHQILYELADELGMMLQVEPAFQFKMPQDMNLTLGHMEMLIRQHQNHPSIIFWGASHETSRRGGGENQYLIDRIRQWDPSRPVFTPDYSPYSQYGDLLSHYFNQRSLFDSWQLYGPEKALLWTKMGVNDNRSFLSFNGTAGYEIASQEFNLHTWYATWEQLRMPLQRNVPGQRISGDFYRPHAWVPWKLSHYFFRWQPTNRNRPLAIARQNLETPGAKPDQVLPVSAPVNPWDTTLPQMEAQPSYYLFDKYLHPIRFEKQRPLRNVYGGDTIVLSAKLYYDDLRWADEISCRVARENGEVLTEHRIPVSLSPGQVIDSIAFPFYLPALSAPEALYLVRQFSYQDEAGYRDSLRIWAFPRADFRQIKSLAGKRIAFYSVNDRLARLLTNMGLPFETITKVKN
;
A
#
# COMPACT_ATOMS: atom_id res chain seq x y z
N MET A 1 -32.56 7.15 -16.50
CA MET A 1 -31.58 6.24 -15.86
C MET A 1 -30.45 6.01 -16.83
N GLU A 2 -29.45 6.89 -16.83
CA GLU A 2 -28.22 6.65 -17.58
C GLU A 2 -27.42 5.57 -16.85
N THR A 3 -27.27 4.42 -17.48
CA THR A 3 -26.37 3.36 -17.01
C THR A 3 -24.94 3.83 -17.21
N HIS A 4 -24.31 4.36 -16.15
CA HIS A 4 -22.87 4.56 -16.13
C HIS A 4 -22.17 3.20 -16.30
N ARG A 5 -21.72 2.91 -17.52
CA ARG A 5 -20.78 1.81 -17.78
C ARG A 5 -19.44 2.20 -17.18
N VAL A 6 -19.21 1.79 -15.93
CA VAL A 6 -17.87 1.80 -15.33
C VAL A 6 -16.96 0.92 -16.20
N GLN A 7 -15.91 1.51 -16.75
CA GLN A 7 -14.80 0.79 -17.38
C GLN A 7 -14.02 0.02 -16.30
N ASN A 8 -14.63 -1.04 -15.76
CA ASN A 8 -13.93 -1.97 -14.89
C ASN A 8 -12.93 -2.79 -15.72
N SER A 9 -11.69 -2.86 -15.25
CA SER A 9 -10.63 -3.65 -15.87
C SER A 9 -11.10 -5.10 -16.10
N ALA A 10 -10.69 -5.69 -17.22
CA ALA A 10 -11.08 -7.04 -17.64
C ALA A 10 -10.89 -8.11 -16.53
N PHE A 11 -9.95 -7.86 -15.62
CA PHE A 11 -9.66 -8.68 -14.44
C PHE A 11 -10.86 -8.87 -13.50
N TRP A 12 -11.58 -7.81 -13.16
CA TRP A 12 -12.74 -7.89 -12.24
C TRP A 12 -13.88 -8.72 -12.81
N ARG A 13 -14.12 -8.57 -14.11
CA ARG A 13 -15.14 -9.35 -14.82
C ARG A 13 -14.72 -10.82 -14.98
N ALA A 14 -13.42 -11.09 -15.16
CA ALA A 14 -12.88 -12.43 -15.23
C ALA A 14 -12.92 -13.15 -13.87
N GLY A 15 -12.54 -12.46 -12.79
CA GLY A 15 -12.62 -12.96 -11.41
C GLY A 15 -14.07 -13.26 -10.99
N ALA A 16 -15.00 -12.33 -11.28
CA ALA A 16 -16.42 -12.56 -11.02
C ALA A 16 -17.03 -13.72 -11.83
N LYS A 17 -16.57 -13.96 -13.08
CA LYS A 17 -17.04 -15.08 -13.91
C LYS A 17 -16.43 -16.43 -13.51
N ARG A 18 -15.20 -16.44 -12.99
CA ARG A 18 -14.48 -17.68 -12.62
C ARG A 18 -14.59 -18.05 -11.15
N GLY A 19 -15.11 -17.15 -10.30
CA GLY A 19 -15.05 -17.30 -8.85
C GLY A 19 -13.65 -16.98 -8.31
N TRP A 20 -13.57 -16.41 -7.12
CA TRP A 20 -12.32 -16.09 -6.43
C TRP A 20 -11.73 -17.32 -5.73
N HIS A 21 -11.49 -18.43 -6.45
CA HIS A 21 -11.05 -19.67 -5.81
C HIS A 21 -9.63 -19.61 -5.22
N SER A 22 -9.35 -20.48 -4.24
CA SER A 22 -8.01 -20.64 -3.64
C SER A 22 -6.91 -20.88 -4.68
N SER A 23 -7.25 -21.45 -5.86
CA SER A 23 -6.36 -21.60 -7.01
C SER A 23 -5.82 -20.30 -7.59
N VAL A 24 -6.59 -19.20 -7.57
CA VAL A 24 -6.15 -17.87 -8.03
C VAL A 24 -4.99 -17.39 -7.15
N PHE A 25 -5.13 -17.59 -5.84
CA PHE A 25 -4.10 -17.25 -4.88
C PHE A 25 -2.89 -18.19 -4.99
N LYS A 26 -3.09 -19.51 -5.13
CA LYS A 26 -2.01 -20.49 -5.36
C LYS A 26 -1.11 -20.15 -6.55
N ARG A 27 -1.70 -19.66 -7.64
CA ARG A 27 -0.97 -19.25 -8.86
C ARG A 27 -0.30 -17.88 -8.74
N ARG A 28 -0.39 -17.24 -7.56
CA ARG A 28 0.13 -15.91 -7.26
C ARG A 28 -0.50 -14.80 -8.10
N GLU A 29 -1.68 -15.04 -8.68
CA GLU A 29 -2.33 -14.10 -9.59
C GLU A 29 -2.92 -12.86 -8.89
N LEU A 30 -2.89 -12.82 -7.55
CA LEU A 30 -3.41 -11.71 -6.75
C LEU A 30 -2.48 -11.40 -5.56
N TYR A 31 -2.10 -10.13 -5.46
CA TYR A 31 -1.37 -9.60 -4.30
C TYR A 31 -2.10 -8.40 -3.71
N LEU A 32 -2.48 -8.52 -2.43
CA LEU A 32 -3.36 -7.59 -1.75
C LEU A 32 -2.58 -6.69 -0.78
N ARG A 33 -2.74 -5.40 -0.96
CA ARG A 33 -2.14 -4.32 -0.18
C ARG A 33 -3.28 -3.63 0.57
N GLY A 34 -3.37 -3.95 1.84
CA GLY A 34 -4.58 -3.74 2.62
C GLY A 34 -4.65 -2.42 3.36
N HIS A 35 -5.87 -2.04 3.73
CA HIS A 35 -6.20 -1.24 4.91
C HIS A 35 -7.25 -2.02 5.70
N GLY A 36 -7.04 -2.18 7.01
CA GLY A 36 -8.00 -2.84 7.89
C GLY A 36 -8.57 -1.89 8.94
N GLY A 37 -9.79 -2.18 9.40
CA GLY A 37 -10.39 -1.45 10.51
C GLY A 37 -11.27 -0.29 10.05
N PRO A 38 -11.91 0.40 11.02
CA PRO A 38 -12.99 1.31 10.71
C PRO A 38 -12.49 2.55 9.95
N PHE A 39 -13.26 3.00 8.98
CA PHE A 39 -13.31 4.42 8.63
C PHE A 39 -13.88 5.19 9.83
N LEU A 40 -13.71 6.50 9.89
CA LEU A 40 -14.21 7.24 11.06
C LEU A 40 -15.73 7.18 11.10
N GLY A 41 -16.21 6.57 12.18
CA GLY A 41 -17.59 6.55 12.68
C GLY A 41 -18.69 6.43 11.62
N TYR A 42 -19.62 5.50 11.83
CA TYR A 42 -20.79 5.38 10.95
C TYR A 42 -21.64 6.66 10.85
N GLN A 43 -21.47 7.62 11.76
CA GLN A 43 -22.19 8.88 11.80
C GLN A 43 -21.58 9.94 10.87
N GLU A 44 -20.25 9.95 10.70
CA GLU A 44 -19.53 10.91 9.86
C GLU A 44 -19.36 10.42 8.41
N ALA A 45 -19.56 9.13 8.17
CA ALA A 45 -19.38 8.46 6.89
C ALA A 45 -20.52 8.71 5.88
N ASN A 46 -20.65 9.96 5.44
CA ASN A 46 -21.49 10.30 4.30
C ASN A 46 -20.85 9.82 2.96
N PRO A 47 -21.60 9.79 1.85
CA PRO A 47 -21.08 9.34 0.55
C PRO A 47 -19.82 10.08 0.07
N ASP A 48 -19.74 11.40 0.29
CA ASP A 48 -18.59 12.22 -0.13
C ASP A 48 -17.33 11.90 0.65
N TYR A 49 -17.47 11.70 1.96
CA TYR A 49 -16.40 11.24 2.83
C TYR A 49 -15.89 9.88 2.38
N LEU A 50 -16.79 8.91 2.19
CA LEU A 50 -16.40 7.57 1.77
C LEU A 50 -15.73 7.57 0.40
N ARG A 51 -16.26 8.32 -0.57
CA ARG A 51 -15.64 8.47 -1.89
C ARG A 51 -14.24 9.08 -1.80
N THR A 52 -14.06 10.13 -1.00
CA THR A 52 -12.77 10.78 -0.78
C THR A 52 -11.79 9.81 -0.11
N TRP A 53 -12.24 9.08 0.92
CA TRP A 53 -11.42 8.10 1.63
C TRP A 53 -10.98 6.94 0.73
N PHE A 54 -11.91 6.33 -0.04
CA PHE A 54 -11.59 5.27 -1.00
C PHE A 54 -10.61 5.75 -2.07
N SER A 55 -10.85 6.95 -2.63
CA SER A 55 -10.00 7.53 -3.67
C SER A 55 -8.59 7.80 -3.13
N ALA A 56 -8.49 8.36 -1.92
CA ALA A 56 -7.21 8.60 -1.26
C ALA A 56 -6.44 7.30 -1.03
N LEU A 57 -7.09 6.25 -0.50
CA LEU A 57 -6.45 4.94 -0.31
C LEU A 57 -5.98 4.34 -1.65
N LYS A 58 -6.80 4.42 -2.69
CA LYS A 58 -6.43 3.97 -4.03
C LYS A 58 -5.23 4.69 -4.60
N GLN A 59 -5.20 6.02 -4.48
CA GLN A 59 -4.07 6.84 -4.93
C GLN A 59 -2.76 6.44 -4.24
N GLN A 60 -2.84 6.00 -2.98
CA GLN A 60 -1.70 5.49 -2.23
C GLN A 60 -1.28 4.06 -2.61
N GLY A 61 -2.02 3.35 -3.46
CA GLY A 61 -1.71 1.98 -3.88
C GLY A 61 -2.40 0.87 -3.07
N VAL A 62 -3.30 1.22 -2.15
CA VAL A 62 -4.19 0.26 -1.48
C VAL A 62 -5.17 -0.30 -2.51
N ASN A 63 -5.30 -1.63 -2.52
CA ASN A 63 -6.23 -2.32 -3.42
C ASN A 63 -7.20 -3.25 -2.69
N PHE A 64 -7.08 -3.36 -1.37
CA PHE A 64 -7.88 -4.26 -0.54
C PHE A 64 -8.28 -3.59 0.77
N LEU A 65 -9.56 -3.69 1.13
CA LEU A 65 -10.08 -3.28 2.42
C LEU A 65 -10.60 -4.49 3.17
N ARG A 66 -10.19 -4.59 4.42
CA ARG A 66 -10.78 -5.51 5.37
C ARG A 66 -11.68 -4.74 6.32
N LEU A 67 -12.98 -4.95 6.18
CA LEU A 67 -13.97 -4.26 6.98
C LEU A 67 -13.97 -4.82 8.41
N PRO A 68 -14.21 -3.98 9.44
CA PRO A 68 -14.47 -4.45 10.79
C PRO A 68 -15.72 -5.35 10.85
N PRO A 69 -15.93 -6.13 11.93
CA PRO A 69 -17.09 -7.01 12.11
C PRO A 69 -18.36 -6.21 12.46
N ASP A 70 -18.76 -5.36 11.53
CA ASP A 70 -19.99 -4.56 11.56
C ASP A 70 -20.27 -4.14 10.11
N PRO A 71 -21.17 -4.83 9.40
CA PRO A 71 -21.43 -4.59 7.98
C PRO A 71 -21.78 -3.12 7.71
N PRO A 72 -20.96 -2.39 6.93
CA PRO A 72 -21.19 -0.97 6.69
C PRO A 72 -22.40 -0.72 5.79
N HIS A 73 -22.78 0.55 5.69
CA HIS A 73 -23.84 1.02 4.80
C HIS A 73 -23.60 0.61 3.34
N GLN A 74 -24.68 0.33 2.60
CA GLN A 74 -24.67 -0.18 1.23
C GLN A 74 -23.75 0.59 0.27
N ILE A 75 -23.74 1.93 0.39
CA ILE A 75 -22.89 2.85 -0.39
C ILE A 75 -21.40 2.44 -0.40
N LEU A 76 -20.88 1.82 0.66
CA LEU A 76 -19.49 1.39 0.72
C LEU A 76 -19.18 0.31 -0.31
N TYR A 77 -20.08 -0.66 -0.49
CA TYR A 77 -19.90 -1.75 -1.46
C TYR A 77 -20.05 -1.24 -2.89
N GLU A 78 -20.98 -0.33 -3.13
CA GLU A 78 -21.17 0.34 -4.43
C GLU A 78 -19.92 1.15 -4.82
N LEU A 79 -19.36 1.92 -3.88
CA LEU A 79 -18.10 2.65 -4.08
C LEU A 79 -16.92 1.71 -4.29
N ALA A 80 -16.90 0.54 -3.65
CA ALA A 80 -15.84 -0.44 -3.89
C ALA A 80 -15.95 -1.06 -5.29
N ASP A 81 -17.15 -1.32 -5.78
CA ASP A 81 -17.42 -1.82 -7.13
C ASP A 81 -17.06 -0.80 -8.22
N GLU A 82 -17.46 0.45 -8.03
CA GLU A 82 -17.15 1.59 -8.92
C GLU A 82 -15.65 1.91 -8.86
N LEU A 83 -15.14 1.96 -7.63
CA LEU A 83 -13.76 2.16 -7.21
C LEU A 83 -12.81 1.18 -7.88
N GLY A 84 -13.20 -0.09 -7.93
CA GLY A 84 -12.32 -1.23 -8.15
C GLY A 84 -11.45 -1.53 -6.92
N MET A 85 -12.04 -1.58 -5.73
CA MET A 85 -11.39 -1.91 -4.46
C MET A 85 -11.85 -3.30 -4.00
N MET A 86 -10.93 -4.18 -3.59
CA MET A 86 -11.30 -5.52 -3.11
C MET A 86 -11.76 -5.44 -1.65
N LEU A 87 -12.77 -6.22 -1.29
CA LEU A 87 -13.34 -6.25 0.05
C LEU A 87 -13.28 -7.64 0.66
N GLN A 88 -12.97 -7.68 1.95
CA GLN A 88 -13.33 -8.76 2.86
C GLN A 88 -14.45 -8.28 3.77
N VAL A 89 -15.53 -9.06 3.84
CA VAL A 89 -16.74 -8.75 4.59
C VAL A 89 -16.98 -9.82 5.65
N GLU A 90 -17.38 -9.42 6.84
CA GLU A 90 -17.54 -10.28 8.02
C GLU A 90 -18.88 -9.98 8.69
N PRO A 91 -19.54 -10.97 9.33
CA PRO A 91 -20.71 -10.73 10.15
C PRO A 91 -20.34 -9.98 11.43
N ALA A 92 -21.36 -9.47 12.13
CA ALA A 92 -21.22 -8.76 13.40
C ALA A 92 -20.95 -9.71 14.59
N PHE A 93 -20.06 -10.69 14.41
CA PHE A 93 -19.66 -11.68 15.41
C PHE A 93 -18.26 -11.36 15.93
N GLN A 94 -18.18 -10.35 16.79
CA GLN A 94 -16.94 -9.95 17.43
C GLN A 94 -16.84 -10.55 18.84
N PHE A 95 -15.74 -11.26 19.12
CA PHE A 95 -15.42 -11.92 20.39
C PHE A 95 -16.36 -13.07 20.81
N LYS A 96 -17.65 -13.00 20.48
CA LYS A 96 -18.66 -13.97 20.84
C LYS A 96 -19.70 -14.07 19.71
N MET A 97 -20.09 -15.30 19.39
CA MET A 97 -21.25 -15.58 18.54
C MET A 97 -22.51 -15.74 19.41
N PRO A 98 -23.72 -15.49 18.85
CA PRO A 98 -24.97 -15.90 19.49
C PRO A 98 -24.94 -17.35 19.95
N GLN A 99 -25.58 -17.65 21.09
CA GLN A 99 -25.73 -19.03 21.56
C GLN A 99 -26.71 -19.82 20.69
N ASP A 100 -27.76 -19.16 20.22
CA ASP A 100 -28.69 -19.73 19.26
C ASP A 100 -28.05 -19.74 17.86
N MET A 101 -27.79 -20.96 17.36
CA MET A 101 -27.19 -21.16 16.05
C MET A 101 -28.09 -20.64 14.92
N ASN A 102 -29.42 -20.59 15.10
CA ASN A 102 -30.32 -20.04 14.08
C ASN A 102 -30.08 -18.54 13.88
N LEU A 103 -29.78 -17.80 14.95
CA LEU A 103 -29.40 -16.38 14.85
C LEU A 103 -28.05 -16.22 14.13
N THR A 104 -27.08 -17.08 14.44
CA THR A 104 -25.77 -17.07 13.79
C THR A 104 -25.89 -17.34 12.29
N LEU A 105 -26.63 -18.40 11.91
CA LEU A 105 -26.83 -18.77 10.51
C LEU A 105 -27.68 -17.73 9.77
N GLY A 106 -28.80 -17.31 10.36
CA GLY A 106 -29.71 -16.34 9.74
C GLY A 106 -29.01 -15.02 9.44
N HIS A 107 -28.23 -14.49 10.38
CA HIS A 107 -27.47 -13.25 10.16
C HIS A 107 -26.45 -13.37 9.02
N MET A 108 -25.68 -14.47 8.97
CA MET A 108 -24.71 -14.68 7.90
C MET A 108 -25.38 -14.93 6.53
N GLU A 109 -26.47 -15.71 6.50
CA GLU A 109 -27.22 -15.94 5.26
C GLU A 109 -27.79 -14.64 4.71
N MET A 110 -28.37 -13.79 5.57
CA MET A 110 -28.88 -12.47 5.18
C MET A 110 -27.77 -11.59 4.60
N LEU A 111 -26.61 -11.54 5.27
CA LEU A 111 -25.46 -10.77 4.80
C LEU A 111 -25.00 -11.22 3.40
N ILE A 112 -24.87 -12.53 3.17
CA ILE A 112 -24.50 -13.07 1.86
C ILE A 112 -25.57 -12.74 0.83
N ARG A 113 -26.84 -13.03 1.09
CA ARG A 113 -27.93 -12.77 0.14
C ARG A 113 -28.01 -11.31 -0.27
N GLN A 114 -27.76 -10.39 0.67
CA GLN A 114 -27.77 -8.96 0.40
C GLN A 114 -26.59 -8.52 -0.48
N HIS A 115 -25.40 -9.12 -0.33
CA HIS A 115 -24.17 -8.57 -0.90
C HIS A 115 -23.42 -9.49 -1.88
N GLN A 116 -23.86 -10.73 -2.11
CA GLN A 116 -23.21 -11.70 -3.01
C GLN A 116 -23.06 -11.22 -4.46
N ASN A 117 -23.82 -10.21 -4.88
CA ASN A 117 -23.75 -9.64 -6.22
C ASN A 117 -22.68 -8.56 -6.39
N HIS A 118 -22.04 -8.10 -5.29
CA HIS A 118 -20.93 -7.15 -5.38
C HIS A 118 -19.65 -7.85 -5.84
N PRO A 119 -19.09 -7.52 -7.02
CA PRO A 119 -17.83 -8.09 -7.50
C PRO A 119 -16.61 -7.66 -6.67
N SER A 120 -16.70 -6.54 -5.95
CA SER A 120 -15.66 -6.08 -5.03
C SER A 120 -15.46 -7.02 -3.85
N ILE A 121 -16.49 -7.74 -3.40
CA ILE A 121 -16.36 -8.71 -2.32
C ILE A 121 -15.64 -9.94 -2.88
N ILE A 122 -14.48 -10.24 -2.30
CA ILE A 122 -13.65 -11.37 -2.72
C ILE A 122 -13.48 -12.41 -1.61
N PHE A 123 -13.80 -12.07 -0.36
CA PHE A 123 -13.73 -12.99 0.78
C PHE A 123 -14.89 -12.80 1.76
N TRP A 124 -15.31 -13.91 2.36
CA TRP A 124 -16.15 -13.92 3.55
C TRP A 124 -15.34 -14.28 4.79
N GLY A 125 -15.41 -13.44 5.82
CA GLY A 125 -14.98 -13.82 7.17
C GLY A 125 -16.15 -14.45 7.92
N ALA A 126 -15.93 -15.56 8.63
CA ALA A 126 -17.00 -16.22 9.39
C ALA A 126 -17.25 -15.59 10.78
N SER A 127 -16.21 -15.02 11.40
CA SER A 127 -16.29 -14.35 12.71
C SER A 127 -15.01 -13.54 12.96
N HIS A 128 -14.96 -12.79 14.07
CA HIS A 128 -13.82 -11.93 14.42
C HIS A 128 -13.37 -12.10 15.88
N GLU A 129 -12.09 -12.42 16.09
CA GLU A 129 -11.44 -12.46 17.41
C GLU A 129 -12.15 -13.37 18.46
N THR A 130 -12.86 -14.40 18.03
CA THR A 130 -13.59 -15.32 18.91
C THR A 130 -12.68 -16.11 19.85
N SER A 131 -11.47 -16.47 19.40
CA SER A 131 -10.47 -17.18 20.21
C SER A 131 -10.01 -16.39 21.42
N ARG A 132 -10.04 -15.05 21.35
CA ARG A 132 -9.63 -14.16 22.45
C ARG A 132 -10.51 -14.29 23.70
N ARG A 133 -11.74 -14.82 23.55
CA ARG A 133 -12.67 -15.07 24.66
C ARG A 133 -12.92 -16.57 24.87
N GLY A 134 -11.99 -17.43 24.46
CA GLY A 134 -12.10 -18.88 24.62
C GLY A 134 -13.06 -19.55 23.63
N GLY A 135 -13.49 -18.83 22.58
CA GLY A 135 -14.15 -19.42 21.43
C GLY A 135 -13.16 -20.03 20.44
N GLY A 136 -13.62 -20.26 19.21
CA GLY A 136 -12.79 -20.76 18.12
C GLY A 136 -13.54 -20.68 16.80
N GLU A 137 -12.95 -21.26 15.76
CA GLU A 137 -13.63 -21.38 14.47
C GLU A 137 -14.88 -22.26 14.58
N ASN A 138 -15.91 -21.86 13.84
CA ASN A 138 -17.13 -22.65 13.71
C ASN A 138 -17.15 -23.32 12.34
N GLN A 139 -16.68 -24.56 12.27
CA GLN A 139 -16.64 -25.33 11.02
C GLN A 139 -18.02 -25.41 10.35
N TYR A 140 -19.08 -25.62 11.14
CA TYR A 140 -20.43 -25.72 10.60
C TYR A 140 -20.88 -24.42 9.93
N LEU A 141 -20.59 -23.26 10.51
CA LEU A 141 -20.85 -21.96 9.88
C LEU A 141 -20.03 -21.79 8.59
N ILE A 142 -18.74 -22.13 8.61
CA ILE A 142 -17.86 -22.05 7.43
C ILE A 142 -18.41 -22.92 6.29
N ASP A 143 -18.83 -24.15 6.58
CA ASP A 143 -19.39 -25.06 5.58
C ASP A 143 -20.72 -24.55 5.03
N ARG A 144 -21.55 -23.89 5.85
CA ARG A 144 -22.76 -23.21 5.38
C ARG A 144 -22.46 -22.03 4.47
N ILE A 145 -21.46 -21.21 4.81
CA ILE A 145 -21.03 -20.10 3.95
C ILE A 145 -20.58 -20.62 2.57
N ARG A 146 -19.80 -21.71 2.52
CA ARG A 146 -19.41 -22.35 1.24
C ARG A 146 -20.60 -22.83 0.43
N GLN A 147 -21.65 -23.35 1.09
CA GLN A 147 -22.87 -23.79 0.42
C GLN A 147 -23.67 -22.61 -0.14
N TRP A 148 -23.77 -21.50 0.61
CA TRP A 148 -24.52 -20.33 0.20
C TRP A 148 -23.81 -19.52 -0.88
N ASP A 149 -22.49 -19.39 -0.80
CA ASP A 149 -21.68 -18.72 -1.83
C ASP A 149 -20.39 -19.51 -2.12
N PRO A 150 -20.44 -20.49 -3.03
CA PRO A 150 -19.27 -21.27 -3.42
C PRO A 150 -18.27 -20.49 -4.29
N SER A 151 -18.63 -19.27 -4.72
CA SER A 151 -17.80 -18.47 -5.64
C SER A 151 -16.68 -17.71 -4.93
N ARG A 152 -16.69 -17.65 -3.60
CA ARG A 152 -15.73 -16.88 -2.79
C ARG A 152 -15.16 -17.72 -1.65
N PRO A 153 -13.88 -17.56 -1.29
CA PRO A 153 -13.29 -18.24 -0.15
C PRO A 153 -13.85 -17.70 1.16
N VAL A 154 -13.97 -18.60 2.13
CA VAL A 154 -14.35 -18.30 3.51
C VAL A 154 -13.26 -18.71 4.48
N PHE A 155 -13.04 -17.90 5.51
CA PHE A 155 -12.11 -18.21 6.60
C PHE A 155 -12.49 -17.44 7.87
N THR A 156 -11.83 -17.73 8.99
CA THR A 156 -12.02 -16.99 10.25
C THR A 156 -10.80 -16.12 10.57
N PRO A 157 -10.92 -14.79 10.50
CA PRO A 157 -9.87 -13.87 10.94
C PRO A 157 -9.79 -13.76 12.49
N ASP A 158 -8.71 -14.30 13.07
CA ASP A 158 -8.54 -14.40 14.53
C ASP A 158 -7.06 -14.32 14.97
N TYR A 159 -6.82 -14.21 16.29
CA TYR A 159 -5.50 -14.38 16.94
C TYR A 159 -5.05 -15.82 17.03
N SER A 160 -5.98 -16.76 16.86
CA SER A 160 -5.64 -18.15 16.69
C SER A 160 -4.60 -18.26 15.57
N PRO A 161 -3.51 -19.02 15.75
CA PRO A 161 -2.49 -19.17 14.73
C PRO A 161 -3.01 -19.78 13.41
N TYR A 162 -4.27 -20.22 13.36
CA TYR A 162 -4.83 -20.99 12.25
C TYR A 162 -6.29 -20.61 11.98
N SER A 163 -6.60 -20.41 10.70
CA SER A 163 -7.93 -20.72 10.17
C SER A 163 -7.89 -22.15 9.61
N GLN A 164 -8.19 -23.13 10.46
CA GLN A 164 -8.04 -24.56 10.17
C GLN A 164 -9.07 -25.01 9.14
N TYR A 165 -10.33 -24.63 9.37
CA TYR A 165 -11.47 -25.06 8.57
C TYR A 165 -11.74 -24.15 7.39
N GLY A 166 -11.11 -22.97 7.33
CA GLY A 166 -11.20 -22.03 6.21
C GLY A 166 -10.41 -22.43 4.97
N ASP A 167 -10.72 -21.76 3.86
CA ASP A 167 -10.09 -21.94 2.56
C ASP A 167 -8.68 -21.33 2.49
N LEU A 168 -8.37 -20.40 3.41
CA LEU A 168 -7.13 -19.62 3.46
C LEU A 168 -6.58 -19.60 4.89
N LEU A 169 -5.26 -19.45 5.02
CA LEU A 169 -4.60 -19.15 6.28
C LEU A 169 -4.79 -17.67 6.61
N SER A 170 -5.09 -17.37 7.87
CA SER A 170 -5.26 -16.01 8.37
C SER A 170 -4.40 -15.79 9.62
N HIS A 171 -3.73 -14.64 9.71
CA HIS A 171 -2.86 -14.30 10.84
C HIS A 171 -3.12 -12.90 11.38
N TYR A 172 -3.13 -12.77 12.71
CA TYR A 172 -3.23 -11.50 13.43
C TYR A 172 -1.95 -11.21 14.19
N PHE A 173 -1.32 -10.06 13.88
CA PHE A 173 -0.18 -9.45 14.57
C PHE A 173 1.09 -10.31 14.71
N ASN A 174 0.99 -11.62 14.46
CA ASN A 174 2.06 -12.57 14.60
C ASN A 174 3.00 -12.48 13.41
N GLN A 175 3.94 -11.55 13.53
CA GLN A 175 4.96 -11.33 12.54
C GLN A 175 6.05 -12.42 12.50
N ARG A 176 6.27 -13.17 13.60
CA ARG A 176 7.44 -14.04 13.76
C ARG A 176 7.23 -15.44 13.19
N SER A 177 6.05 -16.01 13.40
CA SER A 177 5.71 -17.37 12.94
C SER A 177 4.75 -17.36 11.75
N LEU A 178 4.80 -16.30 10.93
CA LEU A 178 3.87 -16.11 9.80
C LEU A 178 3.94 -17.31 8.82
N PHE A 179 5.13 -17.89 8.67
CA PHE A 179 5.37 -18.99 7.74
C PHE A 179 5.23 -20.39 8.37
N ASP A 180 5.11 -20.49 9.70
CA ASP A 180 5.03 -21.78 10.40
C ASP A 180 3.75 -22.53 10.01
N SER A 181 2.66 -21.80 9.77
CA SER A 181 1.40 -22.39 9.28
C SER A 181 1.57 -23.09 7.92
N TRP A 182 2.46 -22.62 7.05
CA TRP A 182 2.70 -23.30 5.77
C TRP A 182 3.42 -24.63 5.92
N GLN A 183 4.26 -24.79 6.95
CA GLN A 183 4.88 -26.07 7.27
C GLN A 183 3.83 -27.09 7.73
N LEU A 184 2.75 -26.63 8.38
CA LEU A 184 1.68 -27.48 8.89
C LEU A 184 0.61 -27.82 7.85
N TYR A 185 0.17 -26.83 7.06
CA TYR A 185 -0.97 -27.00 6.12
C TYR A 185 -0.54 -27.13 4.66
N GLY A 186 0.75 -27.01 4.37
CA GLY A 186 1.31 -27.13 3.03
C GLY A 186 1.22 -25.85 2.20
N PRO A 187 2.06 -25.73 1.16
CA PRO A 187 2.21 -24.53 0.31
C PRO A 187 0.95 -24.11 -0.44
N GLU A 188 0.02 -25.05 -0.58
CA GLU A 188 -1.21 -24.88 -1.33
C GLU A 188 -2.22 -23.95 -0.64
N LYS A 189 -2.19 -23.80 0.70
CA LYS A 189 -3.10 -22.85 1.35
C LYS A 189 -2.57 -21.42 1.21
N ALA A 190 -3.32 -20.53 0.56
CA ALA A 190 -2.94 -19.12 0.51
C ALA A 190 -2.97 -18.50 1.92
N LEU A 191 -2.16 -17.47 2.15
CA LEU A 191 -1.99 -16.84 3.45
C LEU A 191 -2.29 -15.34 3.39
N LEU A 192 -3.23 -14.91 4.20
CA LEU A 192 -3.59 -13.52 4.40
C LEU A 192 -3.12 -13.06 5.78
N TRP A 193 -2.26 -12.05 5.80
CA TRP A 193 -1.91 -11.37 7.04
C TRP A 193 -2.95 -10.27 7.32
N THR A 194 -4.08 -10.69 7.88
CA THR A 194 -5.33 -9.92 7.96
C THR A 194 -5.36 -8.82 9.02
N LYS A 195 -4.36 -8.76 9.89
CA LYS A 195 -4.19 -7.67 10.86
C LYS A 195 -2.72 -7.54 11.24
N MET A 196 -2.12 -6.37 11.02
CA MET A 196 -0.75 -6.06 11.44
C MET A 196 -0.65 -4.67 12.08
N GLY A 197 0.41 -4.41 12.84
CA GLY A 197 0.63 -3.16 13.57
C GLY A 197 0.38 -3.30 15.08
N VAL A 198 -0.03 -2.22 15.72
CA VAL A 198 -0.22 -2.16 17.18
C VAL A 198 -1.65 -2.56 17.56
N ASN A 199 -1.78 -3.40 18.61
CA ASN A 199 -3.09 -3.83 19.14
C ASN A 199 -3.60 -2.96 20.32
N ASP A 200 -2.83 -1.98 20.78
CA ASP A 200 -3.18 -1.14 21.93
C ASP A 200 -3.78 0.21 21.50
N ASN A 201 -4.95 0.53 22.05
CA ASN A 201 -5.61 1.82 21.87
C ASN A 201 -4.82 3.00 22.49
N ARG A 202 -3.87 2.72 23.38
CA ARG A 202 -3.03 3.74 24.04
C ARG A 202 -1.90 4.29 23.18
N SER A 203 -1.67 3.71 22.00
CA SER A 203 -0.70 4.22 21.01
C SER A 203 -1.34 5.06 19.92
N PHE A 204 -2.67 5.24 19.95
CA PHE A 204 -3.33 6.20 19.08
C PHE A 204 -3.10 7.59 19.64
N LEU A 205 -2.62 8.48 18.78
CA LEU A 205 -2.55 9.92 18.97
C LEU A 205 -3.73 10.36 19.84
N SER A 206 -3.39 10.77 21.06
CA SER A 206 -4.31 11.23 22.07
C SER A 206 -5.36 12.13 21.43
N PHE A 207 -6.62 11.93 21.80
CA PHE A 207 -7.78 12.77 21.47
C PHE A 207 -7.63 14.28 21.84
N ASN A 208 -6.43 14.72 22.23
CA ASN A 208 -6.14 16.02 22.82
C ASN A 208 -5.01 16.80 22.09
N GLY A 209 -4.52 16.34 20.93
CA GLY A 209 -3.53 17.05 20.13
C GLY A 209 -4.19 18.07 19.19
N THR A 210 -3.73 19.33 19.23
CA THR A 210 -4.17 20.38 18.29
C THR A 210 -3.89 19.96 16.84
N ALA A 211 -4.84 20.27 15.97
CA ALA A 211 -4.79 20.05 14.54
C ALA A 211 -3.44 20.42 13.92
N GLY A 212 -2.92 19.52 13.08
CA GLY A 212 -1.94 19.87 12.05
C GLY A 212 -0.56 20.29 12.60
N TYR A 213 0.47 19.99 11.83
CA TYR A 213 1.84 20.47 11.99
C TYR A 213 2.69 19.90 13.14
N GLU A 214 2.21 19.77 14.39
CA GLU A 214 3.08 19.38 15.54
C GLU A 214 2.85 17.95 16.07
N ILE A 215 3.11 16.95 15.23
CA ILE A 215 3.42 15.58 15.71
C ILE A 215 4.94 15.45 15.85
N ALA A 216 5.51 16.35 16.67
CA ALA A 216 6.95 16.36 16.94
C ALA A 216 7.23 16.57 18.43
N SER A 217 6.48 17.43 19.14
CA SER A 217 6.80 17.79 20.52
C SER A 217 6.35 16.76 21.56
N GLN A 218 5.19 16.11 21.39
CA GLN A 218 4.69 15.12 22.34
C GLN A 218 5.35 13.74 22.15
N GLU A 219 5.66 13.32 20.92
CA GLU A 219 6.24 12.00 20.61
C GLU A 219 7.75 11.90 20.86
N PHE A 220 8.48 13.02 20.72
CA PHE A 220 9.92 13.09 21.03
C PHE A 220 10.15 12.99 22.56
N ASN A 221 9.33 13.71 23.34
CA ASN A 221 9.38 13.70 24.80
C ASN A 221 8.97 12.35 25.41
N LEU A 222 8.12 11.58 24.74
CA LEU A 222 7.69 10.24 25.19
C LEU A 222 8.52 9.09 24.61
N HIS A 223 9.49 9.37 23.74
CA HIS A 223 10.28 8.37 23.00
C HIS A 223 9.42 7.37 22.20
N THR A 224 8.19 7.74 21.84
CA THR A 224 7.23 6.89 21.11
C THR A 224 7.39 6.95 19.59
N TRP A 225 8.20 7.88 19.08
CA TRP A 225 8.47 8.10 17.65
C TRP A 225 8.96 6.85 16.90
N TYR A 226 9.67 5.97 17.61
CA TYR A 226 10.18 4.70 17.09
C TYR A 226 9.16 3.55 17.11
N ALA A 227 7.99 3.72 17.74
CA ALA A 227 7.15 2.58 18.10
C ALA A 227 6.05 2.27 17.09
N THR A 228 5.39 3.23 16.42
CA THR A 228 4.11 2.93 15.74
C THR A 228 4.24 2.53 14.27
N TRP A 229 4.90 3.35 13.43
CA TRP A 229 5.05 3.05 11.99
C TRP A 229 6.15 2.02 11.70
N GLU A 230 7.21 1.98 12.51
CA GLU A 230 8.26 0.94 12.40
C GLU A 230 7.72 -0.46 12.69
N GLN A 231 6.75 -0.58 13.60
CA GLN A 231 6.01 -1.82 13.82
C GLN A 231 5.18 -2.27 12.61
N LEU A 232 4.93 -1.41 11.63
CA LEU A 232 4.40 -1.80 10.33
C LEU A 232 5.52 -2.04 9.31
N ARG A 233 6.54 -1.18 9.28
CA ARG A 233 7.61 -1.23 8.28
C ARG A 233 8.53 -2.44 8.42
N MET A 234 9.07 -2.70 9.62
CA MET A 234 10.02 -3.79 9.84
C MET A 234 9.43 -5.16 9.50
N PRO A 235 8.18 -5.49 9.90
CA PRO A 235 7.64 -6.81 9.62
C PRO A 235 7.31 -7.00 8.15
N LEU A 236 6.89 -5.94 7.43
CA LEU A 236 6.77 -6.00 5.97
C LEU A 236 8.12 -6.23 5.32
N GLN A 237 9.15 -5.48 5.71
CA GLN A 237 10.50 -5.64 5.16
C GLN A 237 11.01 -7.09 5.31
N ARG A 238 10.71 -7.73 6.44
CA ARG A 238 11.12 -9.11 6.70
C ARG A 238 10.30 -10.14 5.93
N ASN A 239 8.97 -10.00 5.91
CA ASN A 239 8.08 -11.10 5.53
C ASN A 239 7.50 -10.96 4.11
N VAL A 240 7.28 -9.73 3.62
CA VAL A 240 6.68 -9.50 2.28
C VAL A 240 7.56 -9.98 1.12
N PRO A 241 8.91 -9.89 1.16
CA PRO A 241 9.75 -10.48 0.13
C PRO A 241 9.54 -11.99 -0.06
N GLY A 242 8.99 -12.67 0.94
CA GLY A 242 8.86 -14.12 0.96
C GLY A 242 10.17 -14.83 1.28
N GLN A 243 10.08 -16.14 1.48
CA GLN A 243 11.23 -17.00 1.79
C GLN A 243 11.05 -18.38 1.16
N ARG A 244 12.16 -19.11 0.97
CA ARG A 244 12.12 -20.50 0.52
C ARG A 244 12.12 -21.44 1.72
N ILE A 245 11.21 -22.42 1.73
CA ILE A 245 11.12 -23.47 2.75
C ILE A 245 11.05 -24.80 2.00
N SER A 246 11.99 -25.71 2.28
CA SER A 246 12.03 -27.03 1.63
C SER A 246 11.99 -27.01 0.08
N GLY A 247 12.55 -25.96 -0.55
CA GLY A 247 12.58 -25.78 -2.01
C GLY A 247 11.49 -24.87 -2.58
N ASP A 248 10.33 -24.81 -1.92
CA ASP A 248 9.18 -24.00 -2.34
C ASP A 248 9.30 -22.55 -1.89
N PHE A 249 8.82 -21.61 -2.69
CA PHE A 249 8.82 -20.18 -2.37
C PHE A 249 7.46 -19.75 -1.79
N TYR A 250 7.51 -19.17 -0.59
CA TYR A 250 6.35 -18.77 0.20
C TYR A 250 6.35 -17.27 0.40
N ARG A 251 5.17 -16.67 0.25
CA ARG A 251 4.99 -15.23 0.43
C ARG A 251 3.53 -14.94 0.80
N PRO A 252 3.27 -14.03 1.76
CA PRO A 252 1.90 -13.60 2.06
C PRO A 252 1.20 -13.13 0.80
N HIS A 253 -0.07 -13.47 0.63
CA HIS A 253 -0.90 -13.03 -0.51
C HIS A 253 -1.59 -11.70 -0.20
N ALA A 254 -1.77 -11.41 1.09
CA ALA A 254 -2.25 -10.14 1.59
C ALA A 254 -1.50 -9.72 2.84
N TRP A 255 -1.41 -8.41 3.05
CA TRP A 255 -1.06 -7.82 4.33
C TRP A 255 -1.96 -6.62 4.58
N VAL A 256 -2.45 -6.50 5.81
CA VAL A 256 -3.52 -5.56 6.17
C VAL A 256 -3.14 -4.81 7.45
N PRO A 257 -2.54 -3.61 7.36
CA PRO A 257 -2.30 -2.76 8.50
C PRO A 257 -3.62 -2.36 9.14
N TRP A 258 -3.74 -2.61 10.43
CA TRP A 258 -4.91 -2.20 11.18
C TRP A 258 -4.91 -0.69 11.37
N LYS A 259 -5.77 0.03 10.64
CA LYS A 259 -5.92 1.48 10.59
C LYS A 259 -4.75 2.19 9.87
N LEU A 260 -4.37 1.73 8.68
CA LEU A 260 -3.29 2.33 7.87
C LEU A 260 -3.34 3.87 7.83
N SER A 261 -4.53 4.43 7.58
CA SER A 261 -4.73 5.89 7.50
C SER A 261 -4.35 6.64 8.77
N HIS A 262 -4.47 6.03 9.94
CA HIS A 262 -4.16 6.67 11.22
C HIS A 262 -2.64 6.77 11.47
N TYR A 263 -1.84 5.89 10.85
CA TYR A 263 -0.39 5.93 10.98
C TYR A 263 0.26 6.93 10.04
N PHE A 264 -0.32 7.10 8.85
CA PHE A 264 0.39 7.72 7.74
C PHE A 264 -0.29 8.93 7.14
N PHE A 265 -1.52 9.26 7.55
CA PHE A 265 -2.19 10.49 7.10
C PHE A 265 -2.35 11.45 8.27
N ARG A 266 -2.18 12.74 7.98
CA ARG A 266 -2.42 13.83 8.91
C ARG A 266 -3.92 13.98 9.08
N TRP A 267 -4.33 14.17 10.32
CA TRP A 267 -5.69 14.58 10.63
C TRP A 267 -5.93 15.98 10.06
N GLN A 268 -6.97 16.10 9.25
CA GLN A 268 -7.34 17.31 8.55
C GLN A 268 -8.22 18.18 9.44
N PRO A 269 -7.96 19.50 9.52
CA PRO A 269 -8.79 20.40 10.27
C PRO A 269 -10.16 20.58 9.59
N THR A 270 -11.26 20.60 10.34
CA THR A 270 -12.54 21.11 9.83
C THR A 270 -12.55 22.63 10.02
N ASN A 271 -12.58 23.39 8.91
CA ASN A 271 -12.83 24.83 8.88
C ASN A 271 -12.13 25.66 9.99
N ARG A 272 -10.82 25.88 9.85
CA ARG A 272 -10.00 26.70 10.79
C ARG A 272 -10.16 26.29 12.28
N ASN A 273 -10.19 25.00 12.56
CA ASN A 273 -10.35 24.43 13.91
C ASN A 273 -11.70 24.78 14.58
N ARG A 274 -12.77 24.99 13.80
CA ARG A 274 -14.12 25.19 14.33
C ARG A 274 -14.95 23.92 14.19
N PRO A 275 -15.77 23.56 15.20
CA PRO A 275 -16.71 22.46 15.06
C PRO A 275 -17.67 22.71 13.89
N LEU A 276 -17.94 21.66 13.11
CA LEU A 276 -18.96 21.72 12.06
C LEU A 276 -20.32 21.40 12.67
N ALA A 277 -21.26 22.35 12.61
CA ALA A 277 -22.65 22.09 12.96
C ALA A 277 -23.32 21.26 11.86
N ILE A 278 -23.95 20.14 12.23
CA ILE A 278 -24.59 19.25 11.27
C ILE A 278 -26.06 19.65 11.14
N ALA A 279 -26.44 20.15 9.97
CA ALA A 279 -27.85 20.40 9.65
C ALA A 279 -28.59 19.06 9.54
N ARG A 280 -29.54 18.82 10.43
CA ARG A 280 -30.33 17.57 10.44
C ARG A 280 -31.57 17.74 9.59
N GLN A 281 -31.82 16.78 8.70
CA GLN A 281 -33.02 16.77 7.88
C GLN A 281 -34.26 16.30 8.67
N ASN A 282 -34.09 15.42 9.68
CA ASN A 282 -35.19 14.99 10.55
C ASN A 282 -34.68 14.55 11.95
N LEU A 283 -35.22 15.14 13.01
CA LEU A 283 -34.92 14.80 14.41
C LEU A 283 -35.78 13.66 14.96
N GLU A 284 -36.78 13.18 14.22
CA GLU A 284 -37.69 12.12 14.69
C GLU A 284 -37.28 10.73 14.22
N THR A 285 -36.39 10.62 13.23
CA THR A 285 -35.89 9.30 12.78
C THR A 285 -35.06 8.63 13.87
N PRO A 286 -35.27 7.33 14.17
CA PRO A 286 -34.43 6.56 15.07
C PRO A 286 -32.97 6.53 14.61
N GLY A 287 -32.03 6.44 15.56
CA GLY A 287 -30.59 6.36 15.30
C GLY A 287 -29.79 7.40 16.08
N ALA A 288 -28.47 7.19 16.16
CA ALA A 288 -27.58 8.14 16.80
C ALA A 288 -27.38 9.38 15.91
N LYS A 289 -27.45 10.57 16.53
CA LYS A 289 -27.41 11.85 15.83
C LYS A 289 -26.23 12.67 16.36
N PRO A 290 -25.15 12.85 15.59
CA PRO A 290 -24.06 13.73 16.00
C PRO A 290 -24.55 15.18 16.05
N ASP A 291 -24.26 15.91 17.13
CA ASP A 291 -24.60 17.34 17.26
C ASP A 291 -23.58 18.23 16.53
N GLN A 292 -22.31 17.81 16.52
CA GLN A 292 -21.20 18.50 15.89
C GLN A 292 -20.12 17.52 15.46
N VAL A 293 -19.34 17.88 14.43
CA VAL A 293 -18.08 17.20 14.10
C VAL A 293 -16.93 18.01 14.69
N LEU A 294 -16.05 17.35 15.47
CA LEU A 294 -14.90 18.02 16.06
C LEU A 294 -13.85 18.41 15.00
N PRO A 295 -13.02 19.43 15.28
CA PRO A 295 -12.19 20.02 14.24
C PRO A 295 -11.05 19.18 13.72
N VAL A 296 -10.73 18.02 14.30
CA VAL A 296 -9.59 17.18 13.91
C VAL A 296 -10.04 15.72 13.89
N SER A 297 -11.16 15.49 13.22
CA SER A 297 -11.89 14.23 13.31
C SER A 297 -11.69 13.32 12.11
N ALA A 298 -10.93 13.70 11.07
CA ALA A 298 -10.67 12.82 9.93
C ALA A 298 -9.28 12.89 9.26
N PRO A 299 -8.74 11.77 8.73
CA PRO A 299 -7.52 11.73 7.92
C PRO A 299 -7.75 12.21 6.47
N VAL A 300 -9.02 12.43 6.09
CA VAL A 300 -9.40 13.00 4.80
C VAL A 300 -10.35 14.18 5.02
N ASN A 301 -10.35 15.11 4.08
CA ASN A 301 -11.15 16.33 4.10
C ASN A 301 -12.03 16.40 2.84
N PRO A 302 -13.31 16.02 2.96
CA PRO A 302 -14.28 16.21 1.88
C PRO A 302 -15.02 17.56 1.96
N TRP A 303 -14.80 18.39 2.99
CA TRP A 303 -15.67 19.53 3.32
C TRP A 303 -15.12 20.90 2.93
N ASP A 304 -13.80 21.09 2.98
CA ASP A 304 -13.16 22.38 2.68
C ASP A 304 -12.25 22.26 1.46
N THR A 305 -12.68 22.79 0.32
CA THR A 305 -11.94 22.72 -0.94
C THR A 305 -10.67 23.58 -0.96
N THR A 306 -10.45 24.44 0.05
CA THR A 306 -9.21 25.23 0.17
C THR A 306 -8.07 24.46 0.83
N LEU A 307 -8.40 23.31 1.44
CA LEU A 307 -7.45 22.41 2.09
C LEU A 307 -7.26 21.14 1.24
N PRO A 308 -6.09 20.48 1.33
CA PRO A 308 -5.89 19.20 0.65
C PRO A 308 -6.90 18.15 1.15
N GLN A 309 -7.36 17.29 0.24
CA GLN A 309 -8.25 16.18 0.60
C GLN A 309 -7.59 15.17 1.54
N MET A 310 -6.27 15.06 1.48
CA MET A 310 -5.46 14.22 2.35
C MET A 310 -4.03 14.77 2.35
N GLU A 311 -3.37 14.71 3.50
CA GLU A 311 -1.96 15.04 3.61
C GLU A 311 -1.21 13.89 4.28
N ALA A 312 -0.14 13.39 3.67
CA ALA A 312 0.65 12.31 4.25
C ALA A 312 1.53 12.82 5.40
N GLN A 313 1.79 11.95 6.37
CA GLN A 313 2.78 12.19 7.41
C GLN A 313 4.20 12.14 6.83
N PRO A 314 5.18 12.86 7.41
CA PRO A 314 6.56 12.79 6.95
C PRO A 314 7.16 11.38 6.99
N SER A 315 6.66 10.45 7.82
CA SER A 315 7.14 9.06 7.84
C SER A 315 6.61 8.20 6.69
N TYR A 316 5.63 8.68 5.91
CA TYR A 316 4.97 7.89 4.88
C TYR A 316 5.91 7.45 3.75
N TYR A 317 6.89 8.28 3.35
CA TYR A 317 7.88 7.91 2.31
C TYR A 317 8.77 6.71 2.70
N LEU A 318 8.79 6.31 3.97
CA LEU A 318 9.51 5.12 4.42
C LEU A 318 8.69 3.84 4.21
N PHE A 319 7.40 3.99 3.92
CA PHE A 319 6.39 2.94 3.82
C PHE A 319 5.73 2.82 2.45
N ASP A 320 5.46 3.93 1.75
CA ASP A 320 4.76 4.02 0.46
C ASP A 320 5.22 2.99 -0.58
N LYS A 321 6.52 2.69 -0.66
CA LYS A 321 7.10 1.68 -1.55
C LYS A 321 6.51 0.28 -1.40
N TYR A 322 5.96 -0.07 -0.23
CA TYR A 322 5.28 -1.37 -0.05
C TYR A 322 3.89 -1.38 -0.68
N LEU A 323 3.28 -0.20 -0.85
CA LEU A 323 1.98 -0.03 -1.50
C LEU A 323 2.07 0.01 -3.03
N HIS A 324 3.28 0.15 -3.59
CA HIS A 324 3.47 0.14 -5.04
C HIS A 324 3.13 -1.25 -5.65
N PRO A 325 2.44 -1.29 -6.81
CA PRO A 325 2.13 -2.55 -7.50
C PRO A 325 3.37 -3.22 -8.08
N ILE A 326 4.43 -2.47 -8.37
CA ILE A 326 5.69 -3.05 -8.83
C ILE A 326 6.79 -2.56 -7.91
N ARG A 327 7.59 -3.49 -7.38
CA ARG A 327 8.61 -3.20 -6.37
C ARG A 327 9.94 -3.78 -6.77
N PHE A 328 11.00 -3.09 -6.42
CA PHE A 328 12.38 -3.49 -6.70
C PHE A 328 13.11 -3.72 -5.39
N GLU A 329 13.93 -4.76 -5.32
CA GLU A 329 14.88 -4.89 -4.22
C GLU A 329 15.93 -3.77 -4.29
N LYS A 330 16.44 -3.37 -3.12
CA LYS A 330 17.30 -2.19 -2.91
C LYS A 330 18.34 -2.01 -4.02
N GLN A 331 18.10 -1.05 -4.90
CA GLN A 331 19.04 -0.64 -5.94
C GLN A 331 20.11 0.27 -5.33
N ARG A 332 21.38 0.11 -5.76
CA ARG A 332 22.45 1.01 -5.31
C ARG A 332 22.18 2.41 -5.88
N PRO A 333 22.36 3.48 -5.08
CA PRO A 333 22.26 4.83 -5.60
C PRO A 333 23.33 5.02 -6.68
N LEU A 334 22.89 5.50 -7.85
CA LEU A 334 23.80 5.89 -8.91
C LEU A 334 24.61 7.10 -8.47
N ARG A 335 25.93 7.04 -8.68
CA ARG A 335 26.86 8.13 -8.43
C ARG A 335 27.67 8.34 -9.71
N ASN A 336 28.05 9.58 -9.99
CA ASN A 336 28.91 9.93 -11.12
C ASN A 336 28.33 9.47 -12.47
N VAL A 337 27.14 9.96 -12.80
CA VAL A 337 26.48 9.69 -14.08
C VAL A 337 26.84 10.79 -15.07
N TYR A 338 27.29 10.43 -16.27
CA TYR A 338 27.69 11.39 -17.30
C TYR A 338 26.83 11.26 -18.56
N GLY A 339 26.69 12.37 -19.29
CA GLY A 339 26.06 12.38 -20.61
C GLY A 339 26.81 11.45 -21.58
N GLY A 340 26.05 10.70 -22.36
CA GLY A 340 26.57 9.63 -23.23
C GLY A 340 26.82 8.29 -22.54
N ASP A 341 26.64 8.19 -21.21
CA ASP A 341 26.73 6.91 -20.52
C ASP A 341 25.53 6.00 -20.86
N THR A 342 25.80 4.69 -20.88
CA THR A 342 24.74 3.68 -20.81
C THR A 342 24.67 3.17 -19.37
N ILE A 343 23.52 3.34 -18.74
CA ILE A 343 23.25 2.89 -17.38
C ILE A 343 22.42 1.61 -17.47
N VAL A 344 22.86 0.54 -16.82
CA VAL A 344 22.06 -0.68 -16.70
C VAL A 344 21.73 -0.91 -15.24
N LEU A 345 20.47 -0.69 -14.86
CA LEU A 345 19.99 -1.00 -13.53
C LEU A 345 19.50 -2.45 -13.49
N SER A 346 20.17 -3.31 -12.72
CA SER A 346 19.67 -4.65 -12.44
C SER A 346 18.98 -4.69 -11.09
N ALA A 347 17.83 -5.35 -10.99
CA ALA A 347 17.15 -5.56 -9.72
C ALA A 347 16.31 -6.84 -9.73
N LYS A 348 16.13 -7.40 -8.53
CA LYS A 348 15.03 -8.31 -8.25
C LYS A 348 13.70 -7.55 -8.33
N LEU A 349 12.75 -8.10 -9.07
CA LEU A 349 11.45 -7.50 -9.37
C LEU A 349 10.34 -8.30 -8.69
N TYR A 350 9.48 -7.59 -7.96
CA TYR A 350 8.21 -8.10 -7.46
C TYR A 350 7.11 -7.43 -8.28
N TYR A 351 6.50 -8.19 -9.19
CA TYR A 351 5.44 -7.72 -10.07
C TYR A 351 4.08 -8.04 -9.43
N ASP A 352 3.65 -7.18 -8.51
CA ASP A 352 2.41 -7.32 -7.74
C ASP A 352 1.24 -6.52 -8.37
N ASP A 353 1.38 -6.15 -9.63
CA ASP A 353 0.32 -5.53 -10.41
C ASP A 353 -0.74 -6.59 -10.75
N LEU A 354 -1.98 -6.15 -10.85
CA LEU A 354 -3.10 -7.02 -11.26
C LEU A 354 -3.21 -7.10 -12.78
N ARG A 355 -2.60 -6.15 -13.49
CA ARG A 355 -2.46 -6.18 -14.94
C ARG A 355 -1.25 -7.03 -15.31
N TRP A 356 -1.30 -7.62 -16.50
CA TRP A 356 -0.12 -8.24 -17.10
C TRP A 356 0.77 -7.13 -17.66
N ALA A 357 2.01 -7.48 -18.05
CA ALA A 357 2.81 -6.61 -18.91
C ALA A 357 3.50 -7.42 -20.00
N ASP A 358 3.47 -6.89 -21.22
CA ASP A 358 4.15 -7.42 -22.41
C ASP A 358 5.32 -6.55 -22.88
N GLU A 359 5.42 -5.32 -22.36
CA GLU A 359 6.49 -4.37 -22.67
C GLU A 359 6.93 -3.59 -21.42
N ILE A 360 8.24 -3.33 -21.32
CA ILE A 360 8.80 -2.32 -20.42
C ILE A 360 9.54 -1.29 -21.24
N SER A 361 9.12 -0.02 -21.18
CA SER A 361 9.90 1.08 -21.74
C SER A 361 10.82 1.69 -20.67
N CYS A 362 12.12 1.69 -20.92
CA CYS A 362 13.14 2.37 -20.13
C CYS A 362 13.46 3.72 -20.79
N ARG A 363 13.07 4.82 -20.15
CA ARG A 363 13.20 6.17 -20.70
C ARG A 363 14.15 7.01 -19.86
N VAL A 364 14.90 7.88 -20.52
CA VAL A 364 15.54 9.03 -19.87
C VAL A 364 14.68 10.24 -20.18
N ALA A 365 14.17 10.91 -19.15
CA ALA A 365 13.27 12.05 -19.30
C ALA A 365 13.69 13.25 -18.45
N ARG A 366 13.26 14.43 -18.86
CA ARG A 366 13.34 15.67 -18.07
C ARG A 366 12.15 15.79 -17.12
N GLU A 367 12.24 16.74 -16.19
CA GLU A 367 11.18 17.03 -15.21
C GLU A 367 9.85 17.45 -15.85
N ASN A 368 9.89 18.14 -16.98
CA ASN A 368 8.72 18.54 -17.76
C ASN A 368 8.06 17.36 -18.53
N GLY A 369 8.61 16.15 -18.42
CA GLY A 369 8.11 14.95 -19.10
C GLY A 369 8.67 14.72 -20.51
N GLU A 370 9.55 15.59 -21.01
CA GLU A 370 10.24 15.38 -22.30
C GLU A 370 11.10 14.13 -22.25
N VAL A 371 10.84 13.18 -23.16
CA VAL A 371 11.60 11.94 -23.28
C VAL A 371 12.80 12.18 -24.20
N LEU A 372 14.01 12.03 -23.66
CA LEU A 372 15.26 12.21 -24.39
C LEU A 372 15.68 10.93 -25.12
N THR A 373 15.50 9.78 -24.47
CA THR A 373 15.74 8.46 -25.06
C THR A 373 14.73 7.45 -24.52
N GLU A 374 14.44 6.42 -25.31
CA GLU A 374 13.59 5.30 -24.95
C GLU A 374 14.20 4.00 -25.46
N HIS A 375 14.16 2.96 -24.63
CA HIS A 375 14.44 1.59 -25.02
C HIS A 375 13.33 0.67 -24.53
N ARG A 376 12.83 -0.20 -25.40
CA ARG A 376 11.71 -1.10 -25.11
C ARG A 376 12.20 -2.52 -24.96
N ILE A 377 11.77 -3.17 -23.89
CA ILE A 377 12.09 -4.55 -23.57
C ILE A 377 10.79 -5.35 -23.67
N PRO A 378 10.68 -6.33 -24.60
CA PRO A 378 9.57 -7.25 -24.59
C PRO A 378 9.67 -8.15 -23.36
N VAL A 379 8.55 -8.32 -22.67
CA VAL A 379 8.46 -9.16 -21.46
C VAL A 379 7.18 -10.00 -21.52
N SER A 380 7.03 -10.93 -20.57
CA SER A 380 5.76 -11.64 -20.34
C SER A 380 5.58 -11.74 -18.83
N LEU A 381 5.14 -10.63 -18.23
CA LEU A 381 4.96 -10.51 -16.80
C LEU A 381 3.51 -10.82 -16.43
N SER A 382 3.34 -11.79 -15.53
CA SER A 382 2.04 -12.13 -14.95
C SER A 382 1.91 -11.59 -13.52
N PRO A 383 0.70 -11.26 -13.04
CA PRO A 383 0.45 -10.87 -11.67
C PRO A 383 1.11 -11.78 -10.63
N GLY A 384 1.70 -11.16 -9.61
CA GLY A 384 2.46 -11.76 -8.49
C GLY A 384 3.75 -12.49 -8.85
N GLN A 385 4.22 -12.36 -10.10
CA GLN A 385 5.50 -12.91 -10.51
C GLN A 385 6.66 -12.24 -9.77
N VAL A 386 7.66 -13.05 -9.40
CA VAL A 386 8.92 -12.59 -8.82
C VAL A 386 10.04 -12.98 -9.77
N ILE A 387 10.84 -12.01 -10.19
CA ILE A 387 12.00 -12.22 -11.05
C ILE A 387 13.26 -11.89 -10.26
N ASP A 388 14.16 -12.85 -10.14
CA ASP A 388 15.36 -12.70 -9.30
C ASP A 388 16.32 -11.62 -9.82
N SER A 389 16.38 -11.40 -11.13
CA SER A 389 17.13 -10.29 -11.72
C SER A 389 16.60 -9.95 -13.11
N ILE A 390 16.31 -8.67 -13.34
CA ILE A 390 15.98 -8.08 -14.64
C ILE A 390 16.81 -6.81 -14.83
N ALA A 391 17.29 -6.58 -16.05
CA ALA A 391 18.12 -5.45 -16.41
C ALA A 391 17.32 -4.37 -17.14
N PHE A 392 17.49 -3.12 -16.72
CA PHE A 392 16.86 -1.94 -17.29
C PHE A 392 17.95 -1.02 -17.87
N PRO A 393 18.17 -1.03 -19.20
CA PRO A 393 19.13 -0.16 -19.84
C PRO A 393 18.54 1.24 -20.08
N PHE A 394 19.31 2.27 -19.78
CA PHE A 394 19.02 3.67 -20.03
C PHE A 394 20.19 4.29 -20.78
N TYR A 395 19.90 4.94 -21.89
CA TYR A 395 20.90 5.56 -22.75
C TYR A 395 20.87 7.07 -22.54
N LEU A 396 21.88 7.65 -21.91
CA LEU A 396 21.88 9.09 -21.69
C LEU A 396 22.36 9.81 -22.95
N PRO A 397 21.67 10.89 -23.38
CA PRO A 397 22.19 11.73 -24.44
C PRO A 397 23.47 12.45 -23.97
N ALA A 398 24.22 13.00 -24.92
CA ALA A 398 25.26 13.96 -24.58
C ALA A 398 24.64 15.18 -23.88
N LEU A 399 25.31 15.68 -22.84
CA LEU A 399 24.86 16.84 -22.07
C LEU A 399 25.86 17.98 -22.25
N SER A 400 25.34 19.20 -22.32
CA SER A 400 26.15 20.44 -22.38
C SER A 400 26.37 21.05 -20.99
N ALA A 401 25.49 20.77 -20.03
CA ALA A 401 25.54 21.25 -18.66
C ALA A 401 25.00 20.19 -17.69
N PRO A 402 25.32 20.27 -16.39
CA PRO A 402 24.72 19.40 -15.38
C PRO A 402 23.20 19.61 -15.32
N GLU A 403 22.44 18.53 -15.33
CA GLU A 403 20.96 18.56 -15.33
C GLU A 403 20.40 17.41 -14.47
N ALA A 404 19.24 17.65 -13.86
CA ALA A 404 18.48 16.59 -13.21
C ALA A 404 17.64 15.84 -14.25
N LEU A 405 17.82 14.52 -14.33
CA LEU A 405 17.11 13.65 -15.26
C LEU A 405 16.35 12.57 -14.48
N TYR A 406 15.41 11.91 -15.15
CA TYR A 406 14.60 10.83 -14.60
C TYR A 406 14.80 9.56 -15.41
N LEU A 407 15.16 8.48 -14.73
CA LEU A 407 15.17 7.13 -15.29
C LEU A 407 13.79 6.52 -15.05
N VAL A 408 13.00 6.41 -16.10
CA VAL A 408 11.59 6.01 -16.02
C VAL A 408 11.41 4.59 -16.56
N ARG A 409 10.77 3.73 -15.78
CA ARG A 409 10.34 2.39 -16.18
C ARG A 409 8.82 2.39 -16.32
N GLN A 410 8.32 2.29 -17.54
CA GLN A 410 6.89 2.14 -17.81
C GLN A 410 6.61 0.68 -18.13
N PHE A 411 5.67 0.07 -17.41
CA PHE A 411 5.16 -1.26 -17.72
C PHE A 411 3.87 -1.10 -18.50
N SER A 412 3.73 -1.78 -19.63
CA SER A 412 2.57 -1.67 -20.51
C SER A 412 2.04 -3.05 -20.87
N TYR A 413 0.77 -3.09 -21.26
CA TYR A 413 0.12 -4.30 -21.77
C TYR A 413 -0.82 -3.93 -22.91
N GLN A 414 -0.67 -4.57 -24.07
CA GLN A 414 -1.52 -4.30 -25.24
C GLN A 414 -1.61 -2.79 -25.56
N ASP A 415 -0.46 -2.12 -25.58
CA ASP A 415 -0.30 -0.66 -25.79
C ASP A 415 -0.93 0.25 -24.72
N GLU A 416 -1.57 -0.30 -23.68
CA GLU A 416 -2.05 0.47 -22.54
C GLU A 416 -0.95 0.70 -21.52
N ALA A 417 -0.72 1.98 -21.19
CA ALA A 417 0.17 2.40 -20.12
C ALA A 417 -0.29 1.85 -18.76
N GLY A 418 0.58 1.08 -18.11
CA GLY A 418 0.41 0.61 -16.75
C GLY A 418 1.24 1.41 -15.75
N TYR A 419 1.79 0.71 -14.76
CA TYR A 419 2.58 1.33 -13.69
C TYR A 419 3.85 2.00 -14.23
N ARG A 420 4.16 3.17 -13.65
CA ARG A 420 5.37 3.94 -13.91
C ARG A 420 6.20 4.06 -12.64
N ASP A 421 7.45 3.63 -12.71
CA ASP A 421 8.47 3.95 -11.73
C ASP A 421 9.41 5.02 -12.29
N SER A 422 9.84 5.96 -11.44
CA SER A 422 10.72 7.05 -11.84
C SER A 422 11.81 7.27 -10.79
N LEU A 423 13.07 7.20 -11.22
CA LEU A 423 14.23 7.48 -10.38
C LEU A 423 14.91 8.77 -10.84
N ARG A 424 14.91 9.79 -9.98
CA ARG A 424 15.64 11.04 -10.22
C ARG A 424 17.15 10.82 -10.07
N ILE A 425 17.91 11.32 -11.03
CA ILE A 425 19.37 11.30 -11.07
C ILE A 425 19.92 12.69 -11.39
N TRP A 426 21.16 12.95 -10.98
CA TRP A 426 21.95 14.07 -11.47
C TRP A 426 22.95 13.56 -12.50
N ALA A 427 22.92 14.12 -13.71
CA ALA A 427 23.83 13.78 -14.78
C ALA A 427 24.72 14.98 -15.17
N PHE A 428 25.97 14.70 -15.53
CA PHE A 428 26.98 15.72 -15.80
C PHE A 428 27.50 15.62 -17.24
N PRO A 429 27.89 16.73 -17.89
CA PRO A 429 28.55 16.68 -19.19
C PRO A 429 29.87 15.92 -19.07
N ARG A 430 30.17 15.08 -20.06
CA ARG A 430 31.46 14.38 -20.11
C ARG A 430 32.52 15.38 -20.55
N ALA A 431 33.49 15.66 -19.69
CA ALA A 431 34.60 16.54 -20.04
C ALA A 431 35.67 15.74 -20.79
N ASP A 432 35.96 16.11 -22.04
CA ASP A 432 37.19 15.70 -22.70
C ASP A 432 38.33 16.61 -22.23
N PHE A 433 39.27 16.05 -21.45
CA PHE A 433 40.42 16.79 -20.95
C PHE A 433 41.24 17.46 -22.07
N ARG A 434 41.19 16.95 -23.30
CA ARG A 434 41.85 17.54 -24.47
C ARG A 434 41.15 18.83 -24.96
N GLN A 435 39.88 19.00 -24.63
CA GLN A 435 39.08 20.18 -24.97
C GLN A 435 39.11 21.25 -23.88
N ILE A 436 39.64 20.92 -22.69
CA ILE A 436 39.84 21.87 -21.61
C ILE A 436 41.09 22.72 -21.93
N LYS A 437 40.89 23.82 -22.66
CA LYS A 437 41.97 24.77 -22.99
C LYS A 437 42.55 25.50 -21.77
N SER A 438 41.75 25.67 -20.71
CA SER A 438 42.17 26.26 -19.45
C SER A 438 41.21 25.88 -18.31
N LEU A 439 41.77 25.69 -17.11
CA LEU A 439 41.05 25.55 -15.84
C LEU A 439 41.00 26.86 -15.04
N ALA A 440 41.61 27.94 -15.55
CA ALA A 440 41.62 29.24 -14.89
C ALA A 440 40.19 29.77 -14.70
N GLY A 441 39.86 30.18 -13.48
CA GLY A 441 38.52 30.68 -13.10
C GLY A 441 37.43 29.60 -13.01
N LYS A 442 37.73 28.32 -13.24
CA LYS A 442 36.75 27.23 -13.14
C LYS A 442 36.80 26.58 -11.75
N ARG A 443 35.63 26.34 -11.16
CA ARG A 443 35.49 25.53 -9.93
C ARG A 443 35.40 24.05 -10.31
N ILE A 444 36.32 23.24 -9.80
CA ILE A 444 36.37 21.79 -10.05
C ILE A 444 35.91 21.08 -8.78
N ALA A 445 34.85 20.28 -8.88
CA ALA A 445 34.34 19.49 -7.78
C ALA A 445 34.89 18.06 -7.83
N PHE A 446 35.51 17.62 -6.73
CA PHE A 446 35.98 16.24 -6.57
C PHE A 446 35.03 15.48 -5.65
N TYR A 447 34.48 14.37 -6.15
CA TYR A 447 33.46 13.58 -5.41
C TYR A 447 34.06 12.67 -4.32
N SER A 448 35.37 12.47 -4.32
CA SER A 448 36.13 11.85 -3.22
C SER A 448 37.57 12.38 -3.22
N VAL A 449 37.89 13.27 -2.29
CA VAL A 449 39.27 13.69 -2.05
C VAL A 449 39.84 12.76 -0.99
N ASN A 450 40.73 11.84 -1.38
CA ASN A 450 41.52 11.09 -0.40
C ASN A 450 42.70 11.95 0.09
N ASP A 451 43.33 11.55 1.19
CA ASP A 451 44.43 12.32 1.79
C ASP A 451 45.59 12.61 0.83
N ARG A 452 45.84 11.72 -0.14
CA ARG A 452 46.88 11.96 -1.17
C ARG A 452 46.49 13.08 -2.11
N LEU A 453 45.26 13.07 -2.62
CA LEU A 453 44.76 14.09 -3.54
C LEU A 453 44.63 15.44 -2.83
N ALA A 454 44.19 15.46 -1.57
CA ALA A 454 44.14 16.67 -0.74
C ALA A 454 45.54 17.28 -0.60
N ARG A 455 46.54 16.49 -0.17
CA ARG A 455 47.94 16.96 -0.02
C ARG A 455 48.53 17.47 -1.34
N LEU A 456 48.24 16.78 -2.45
CA LEU A 456 48.69 17.21 -3.77
C LEU A 456 48.14 18.60 -4.12
N LEU A 457 46.83 18.80 -3.96
CA LEU A 457 46.17 20.07 -4.27
C LEU A 457 46.64 21.21 -3.35
N THR A 458 46.83 20.94 -2.05
CA THR A 458 47.42 21.89 -1.10
C THR A 458 48.84 22.30 -1.49
N ASN A 459 49.69 21.32 -1.84
CA ASN A 459 51.08 21.59 -2.24
C ASN A 459 51.17 22.40 -3.55
N MET A 460 50.14 22.33 -4.40
CA MET A 460 50.04 23.14 -5.62
C MET A 460 49.46 24.54 -5.38
N GLY A 461 49.14 24.92 -4.13
CA GLY A 461 48.59 26.23 -3.78
C GLY A 461 47.18 26.49 -4.29
N LEU A 462 46.44 25.43 -4.65
CA LEU A 462 45.06 25.54 -5.14
C LEU A 462 44.10 25.59 -3.93
N PRO A 463 43.35 26.69 -3.73
CA PRO A 463 42.37 26.76 -2.66
C PRO A 463 41.22 25.78 -2.96
N PHE A 464 40.90 24.91 -2.01
CA PHE A 464 39.72 24.05 -2.10
C PHE A 464 38.87 24.15 -0.83
N GLU A 465 37.55 24.18 -1.01
CA GLU A 465 36.59 24.06 0.07
C GLU A 465 36.15 22.60 0.19
N THR A 466 36.33 22.02 1.37
CA THR A 466 35.82 20.67 1.64
C THR A 466 34.36 20.80 2.05
N ILE A 467 33.43 20.45 1.17
CA ILE A 467 32.01 20.33 1.55
C ILE A 467 31.86 19.01 2.30
N THR A 468 32.14 19.02 3.60
CA THR A 468 31.77 17.92 4.49
C THR A 468 30.25 17.84 4.49
N LYS A 469 29.67 16.76 3.96
CA LYS A 469 28.24 16.48 4.15
C LYS A 469 27.97 16.52 5.66
N VAL A 470 27.19 17.51 6.11
CA VAL A 470 26.47 17.39 7.38
C VAL A 470 25.60 16.15 7.22
N LYS A 471 25.90 15.11 8.00
CA LYS A 471 25.01 13.97 8.16
C LYS A 471 23.74 14.53 8.82
N ASN A 472 22.71 14.78 8.02
CA ASN A 472 21.35 14.84 8.51
C ASN A 472 20.81 13.42 8.64
#